data_AF-A0A2E9R2M2-F1
#
_entry.id   AF-A0A2E9R2M2-F1
#
_cell.length_a   1.000
_cell.length_b   1.000
_cell.length_c   1.000
_cell.angle_alpha   90.00
_cell.angle_beta   90.00
_cell.angle_gamma   90.00
#
_symmetry.space_group_name_H-M   'P 1'
#
loop_
_entity.id
_entity.type
_entity.pdbx_description
1 polymer ?
#
loop_
_entity_poly.entity_id
_entity_poly.type
_entity_poly.pdbx_seq_one_letter_code
_entity_poly.pdbx_strand_id
1 'polypeptide(L)'
;MTCKQLSKMYTLLKKATDTHIQKTQVCDLLEYLYHHDPKVYQSTWLPYLSTLQKEWHEPLCTCMSLEELNRWIHIAPFARFKLQLKAQGIQNAAAISISQHSSLRNVHTLDVSHNQIETEGALALLCSHKLDKLIQLDLSANQLKGETAKQIAKAHISSHLRILRLNDNNLGEQGLQELLQSKSLRHLRVLSLKRTPL
;
A
#
# COMPACT_ATOMS: atom_id res chain seq x y z
N MET A 1 27.68 -18.33 9.88
CA MET A 1 27.05 -18.19 8.54
C MET A 1 27.27 -19.45 7.74
N THR A 2 26.22 -20.10 7.21
CA THR A 2 26.43 -21.19 6.23
C THR A 2 26.21 -20.66 4.83
N CYS A 3 27.14 -20.94 3.91
CA CYS A 3 27.04 -20.62 2.48
C CYS A 3 25.71 -21.10 1.84
N LYS A 4 25.08 -22.12 2.45
CA LYS A 4 23.75 -22.65 2.11
C LYS A 4 22.61 -21.65 2.30
N GLN A 5 22.60 -20.84 3.35
CA GLN A 5 21.56 -19.82 3.58
C GLN A 5 21.66 -18.67 2.56
N LEU A 6 22.89 -18.29 2.19
CA LEU A 6 23.18 -17.33 1.11
C LEU A 6 22.67 -17.80 -0.25
N SER A 7 23.02 -19.03 -0.63
CA SER A 7 22.56 -19.64 -1.88
C SER A 7 21.03 -19.82 -1.92
N LYS A 8 20.41 -20.23 -0.80
CA LYS A 8 18.95 -20.39 -0.70
C LYS A 8 18.24 -19.04 -0.80
N MET A 9 18.71 -18.02 -0.08
CA MET A 9 18.13 -16.67 -0.16
C MET A 9 18.28 -16.08 -1.56
N TYR A 10 19.48 -16.15 -2.16
CA TYR A 10 19.72 -15.68 -3.53
C TYR A 10 18.74 -16.33 -4.52
N THR A 11 18.55 -17.66 -4.41
CA THR A 11 17.66 -18.41 -5.28
C THR A 11 16.20 -18.03 -5.08
N LEU A 12 15.75 -17.87 -3.82
CA LEU A 12 14.37 -17.48 -3.51
C LEU A 12 14.08 -16.05 -3.95
N LEU A 13 14.97 -15.10 -3.69
CA LEU A 13 14.80 -13.69 -4.05
C LEU A 13 14.81 -13.47 -5.57
N LYS A 14 15.64 -14.23 -6.31
CA LYS A 14 15.70 -14.16 -7.78
C LYS A 14 14.48 -14.82 -8.45
N LYS A 15 13.77 -15.71 -7.74
CA LYS A 15 12.58 -16.41 -8.24
C LYS A 15 11.25 -15.86 -7.70
N ALA A 16 11.27 -14.93 -6.74
CA ALA A 16 10.08 -14.44 -6.03
C ALA A 16 9.13 -13.59 -6.88
N THR A 17 9.19 -13.68 -8.21
CA THR A 17 8.42 -12.83 -9.11
C THR A 17 6.99 -13.29 -9.33
N ASP A 18 6.59 -14.56 -9.08
CA ASP A 18 5.30 -15.03 -9.61
C ASP A 18 4.37 -15.89 -8.73
N THR A 19 4.78 -16.37 -7.54
CA THR A 19 3.85 -17.20 -6.73
C THR A 19 3.74 -16.78 -5.26
N HIS A 20 2.52 -16.86 -4.71
CA HIS A 20 2.22 -16.60 -3.30
C HIS A 20 3.10 -17.44 -2.36
N ILE A 21 3.34 -18.71 -2.71
CA ILE A 21 4.14 -19.66 -1.93
C ILE A 21 5.60 -19.19 -1.79
N GLN A 22 6.19 -18.65 -2.85
CA GLN A 22 7.56 -18.13 -2.81
C GLN A 22 7.67 -16.89 -1.93
N LYS A 23 6.66 -16.01 -1.95
CA LYS A 23 6.64 -14.81 -1.10
C LYS A 23 6.60 -15.16 0.39
N THR A 24 5.79 -16.16 0.78
CA THR A 24 5.77 -16.65 2.18
C THR A 24 7.14 -17.17 2.61
N GLN A 25 7.80 -18.01 1.80
CA GLN A 25 9.13 -18.53 2.12
C GLN A 25 10.20 -17.44 2.26
N VAL A 26 10.09 -16.37 1.47
CA VAL A 26 10.97 -15.20 1.59
C VAL A 26 10.71 -14.46 2.90
N CYS A 27 9.44 -14.27 3.29
CA CYS A 27 9.08 -13.62 4.55
C CYS A 27 9.65 -14.39 5.75
N ASP A 28 9.41 -15.71 5.81
CA ASP A 28 9.90 -16.56 6.91
C ASP A 28 11.43 -16.51 7.02
N LEU A 29 12.12 -16.49 5.88
CA LEU A 29 13.58 -16.41 5.85
C LEU A 29 14.09 -15.04 6.31
N LEU A 30 13.44 -13.95 5.90
CA LEU A 30 13.80 -12.60 6.34
C LEU A 30 13.60 -12.44 7.84
N GLU A 31 12.48 -12.92 8.38
CA GLU A 31 12.22 -12.91 9.82
C GLU A 31 13.27 -13.74 10.58
N TYR A 32 13.55 -14.97 10.12
CA TYR A 32 14.57 -15.82 10.71
C TYR A 32 15.93 -15.12 10.74
N LEU A 33 16.40 -14.57 9.61
CA LEU A 33 17.70 -13.93 9.52
C LEU A 33 17.78 -12.66 10.38
N TYR A 34 16.70 -11.87 10.40
CA TYR A 34 16.60 -10.66 11.20
C TYR A 34 16.72 -10.95 12.70
N HIS A 35 16.07 -12.01 13.20
CA HIS A 35 16.06 -12.34 14.62
C HIS A 35 17.26 -13.19 15.07
N HIS A 36 17.77 -14.07 14.22
CA HIS A 36 18.82 -15.02 14.61
C HIS A 36 20.22 -14.38 14.64
N ASP A 37 20.53 -13.50 13.69
CA ASP A 37 21.79 -12.76 13.66
C ASP A 37 21.58 -11.31 13.18
N PRO A 38 21.04 -10.43 14.06
CA PRO A 38 20.69 -9.07 13.68
C PRO A 38 21.88 -8.25 13.17
N LYS A 39 23.09 -8.53 13.69
CA LYS A 39 24.31 -7.82 13.28
C LYS A 39 24.65 -8.16 11.83
N VAL A 40 24.72 -9.45 11.49
CA VAL A 40 24.98 -9.89 10.11
C VAL A 40 23.85 -9.46 9.18
N TYR A 41 22.61 -9.48 9.66
CA TYR A 41 21.47 -8.97 8.89
C TYR A 41 21.68 -7.51 8.48
N GLN A 42 21.98 -6.64 9.45
CA GLN A 42 22.17 -5.22 9.18
C GLN A 42 23.44 -4.93 8.35
N SER A 43 24.56 -5.59 8.63
CA SER A 43 25.83 -5.28 7.97
C SER A 43 25.98 -5.89 6.57
N THR A 44 25.30 -7.00 6.30
CA THR A 44 25.55 -7.80 5.10
C THR A 44 24.29 -7.97 4.26
N TRP A 45 23.20 -8.43 4.88
CA TRP A 45 21.99 -8.75 4.14
C TRP A 45 21.23 -7.51 3.71
N LEU A 46 21.02 -6.55 4.60
CA LEU A 46 20.23 -5.37 4.31
C LEU A 46 20.80 -4.54 3.14
N PRO A 47 22.13 -4.25 3.05
CA PRO A 47 22.70 -3.57 1.89
C PRO A 47 22.49 -4.35 0.59
N TYR A 48 22.75 -5.66 0.62
CA TYR A 48 22.57 -6.53 -0.53
C TYR A 48 21.11 -6.56 -1.03
N LEU A 49 20.15 -6.79 -0.13
CA LEU A 49 18.73 -6.82 -0.45
C LEU A 49 18.22 -5.48 -0.98
N SER A 50 18.76 -4.38 -0.45
CA SER A 50 18.43 -3.04 -0.92
C SER A 50 18.86 -2.80 -2.37
N THR A 51 19.94 -3.44 -2.84
CA THR A 51 20.32 -3.38 -4.27
C THR A 51 19.28 -4.04 -5.18
N LEU A 52 18.56 -5.04 -4.67
CA LEU A 52 17.53 -5.77 -5.41
C LEU A 52 16.17 -5.05 -5.43
N GLN A 53 16.05 -3.91 -4.73
CA GLN A 53 14.79 -3.14 -4.65
C GLN A 53 14.20 -2.82 -6.03
N LYS A 54 15.05 -2.56 -7.04
CA LYS A 54 14.61 -2.23 -8.40
C LYS A 54 13.90 -3.38 -9.09
N GLU A 55 14.18 -4.62 -8.70
CA GLU A 55 13.54 -5.81 -9.26
C GLU A 55 12.16 -6.04 -8.61
N TRP A 56 11.90 -5.42 -7.45
CA TRP A 56 10.73 -5.68 -6.61
C TRP A 56 9.62 -4.67 -6.88
N HIS A 57 8.81 -5.00 -7.88
CA HIS A 57 7.69 -4.16 -8.29
C HIS A 57 6.42 -4.43 -7.47
N GLU A 58 6.24 -5.68 -7.06
CA GLU A 58 5.08 -6.18 -6.32
C GLU A 58 5.27 -6.13 -4.80
N PRO A 59 4.18 -6.09 -4.02
CA PRO A 59 4.25 -6.22 -2.57
C PRO A 59 4.90 -7.53 -2.12
N LEU A 60 5.78 -7.46 -1.13
CA LEU A 60 6.41 -8.61 -0.48
C LEU A 60 5.34 -9.44 0.25
N CYS A 61 4.56 -8.79 1.11
CA CYS A 61 3.50 -9.41 1.87
C CYS A 61 2.32 -8.45 2.09
N THR A 62 1.27 -9.00 2.70
CA THR A 62 0.10 -8.24 3.12
C THR A 62 0.12 -8.07 4.63
N CYS A 63 0.08 -6.83 5.09
CA CYS A 63 -0.06 -6.47 6.49
C CYS A 63 -1.53 -6.18 6.80
N MET A 64 -2.04 -6.72 7.90
CA MET A 64 -3.43 -6.56 8.33
C MET A 64 -3.58 -5.47 9.40
N SER A 65 -2.47 -4.87 9.85
CA SER A 65 -2.47 -3.77 10.81
C SER A 65 -1.28 -2.82 10.59
N LEU A 66 -1.36 -1.62 11.16
CA LEU A 66 -0.24 -0.68 11.17
C LEU A 66 0.95 -1.20 11.98
N GLU A 67 0.70 -1.98 13.04
CA GLU A 67 1.74 -2.59 13.86
C GLU A 67 2.55 -3.60 13.05
N GLU A 68 1.86 -4.47 12.31
CA GLU A 68 2.50 -5.45 11.43
C GLU A 68 3.32 -4.76 10.34
N LEU A 69 2.74 -3.73 9.71
CA LEU A 69 3.47 -2.91 8.73
C LEU A 69 4.69 -2.25 9.37
N ASN A 70 4.56 -1.72 10.59
CA ASN A 70 5.66 -1.08 11.31
C ASN A 70 6.81 -2.06 11.62
N ARG A 71 6.48 -3.30 11.98
CA ARG A 71 7.48 -4.36 12.15
C ARG A 71 8.20 -4.66 10.83
N TRP A 72 7.45 -4.79 9.74
CA TRP A 72 8.00 -5.11 8.43
C TRP A 72 8.89 -4.02 7.84
N ILE A 73 8.63 -2.74 8.11
CA ILE A 73 9.53 -1.68 7.64
C ILE A 73 10.91 -1.74 8.33
N HIS A 74 11.02 -2.34 9.52
CA HIS A 74 12.31 -2.56 10.17
C HIS A 74 13.05 -3.79 9.63
N ILE A 75 12.29 -4.86 9.30
CA ILE A 75 12.85 -6.09 8.73
C ILE A 75 13.25 -5.84 7.28
N ALA A 76 12.34 -5.34 6.45
CA ALA A 76 12.52 -5.18 5.01
C ALA A 76 12.19 -3.74 4.55
N PRO A 77 12.98 -2.72 4.96
CA PRO A 77 12.75 -1.32 4.57
C PRO A 77 12.87 -1.07 3.05
N PHE A 78 13.51 -1.98 2.33
CA PHE A 78 13.64 -1.93 0.87
C PHE A 78 12.36 -2.39 0.15
N ALA A 79 11.53 -3.18 0.80
CA ALA A 79 10.36 -3.82 0.21
C ALA A 79 9.13 -2.90 0.18
N ARG A 80 8.12 -3.33 -0.57
CA ARG A 80 6.79 -2.72 -0.62
C ARG A 80 5.76 -3.65 0.00
N PHE A 81 4.68 -3.08 0.50
CA PHE A 81 3.67 -3.83 1.25
C PHE A 81 2.26 -3.52 0.77
N LYS A 82 1.37 -4.48 0.96
CA LYS A 82 -0.07 -4.27 0.90
C LYS A 82 -0.56 -4.06 2.32
N LEU A 83 -1.27 -2.96 2.59
CA LEU A 83 -1.91 -2.72 3.88
C LEU A 83 -3.42 -2.94 3.72
N GLN A 84 -3.97 -3.94 4.41
CA GLN A 84 -5.38 -4.27 4.43
C GLN A 84 -6.01 -3.91 5.77
N LEU A 85 -6.77 -2.83 5.78
CA LEU A 85 -7.54 -2.36 6.92
C LEU A 85 -9.05 -2.38 6.59
N LYS A 86 -9.46 -3.33 5.74
CA LYS A 86 -10.85 -3.52 5.35
C LYS A 86 -11.70 -3.92 6.56
N ALA A 87 -12.88 -3.32 6.70
CA ALA A 87 -13.85 -3.68 7.74
C ALA A 87 -13.29 -3.64 9.18
N GLN A 88 -12.54 -2.59 9.50
CA GLN A 88 -11.92 -2.38 10.81
C GLN A 88 -12.63 -1.30 11.64
N GLY A 89 -13.77 -0.78 11.17
CA GLY A 89 -14.50 0.29 11.85
C GLY A 89 -13.75 1.64 11.84
N ILE A 90 -12.89 1.87 10.84
CA ILE A 90 -12.09 3.10 10.75
C ILE A 90 -13.02 4.29 10.45
N GLN A 91 -12.94 5.31 11.29
CA GLN A 91 -13.62 6.60 11.13
C GLN A 91 -12.62 7.70 10.76
N ASN A 92 -13.08 8.93 10.55
CA ASN A 92 -12.22 10.06 10.15
C ASN A 92 -10.99 10.24 11.05
N ALA A 93 -11.16 10.26 12.38
CA ALA A 93 -10.05 10.46 13.32
C ALA A 93 -8.96 9.38 13.17
N ALA A 94 -9.38 8.12 13.00
CA ALA A 94 -8.45 7.01 12.75
C ALA A 94 -7.80 7.12 11.37
N ALA A 95 -8.54 7.48 10.32
CA ALA A 95 -7.99 7.68 8.97
C ALA A 95 -6.96 8.82 8.94
N ILE A 96 -7.20 9.91 9.67
CA ILE A 96 -6.25 11.02 9.84
C ILE A 96 -5.00 10.54 10.57
N SER A 97 -5.14 9.77 11.65
CA SER A 97 -4.00 9.20 12.37
C SER A 97 -3.17 8.27 11.46
N ILE A 98 -3.85 7.39 10.71
CA ILE A 98 -3.22 6.50 9.74
C ILE A 98 -2.44 7.31 8.71
N SER A 99 -3.01 8.39 8.16
CA SER A 99 -2.39 9.19 7.10
C SER A 99 -1.06 9.84 7.51
N GLN A 100 -0.84 10.01 8.80
CA GLN A 100 0.39 10.57 9.37
C GLN A 100 1.46 9.51 9.66
N HIS A 101 1.11 8.22 9.60
CA HIS A 101 1.99 7.14 10.01
C HIS A 101 3.18 6.97 9.05
N SER A 102 4.39 6.95 9.61
CA SER A 102 5.64 6.94 8.83
C SER A 102 5.82 5.67 7.99
N SER A 103 5.25 4.55 8.43
CA SER A 103 5.34 3.25 7.75
C SER A 103 4.61 3.21 6.41
N LEU A 104 3.73 4.18 6.13
CA LEU A 104 3.01 4.26 4.86
C LEU A 104 3.94 4.49 3.64
N ARG A 105 5.18 4.96 3.85
CA ARG A 105 6.18 5.23 2.79
C ARG A 105 6.49 4.05 1.87
N ASN A 106 6.20 2.83 2.31
CA ASN A 106 6.44 1.60 1.57
C ASN A 106 5.14 0.89 1.16
N VAL A 107 3.98 1.52 1.36
CA VAL A 107 2.69 0.95 0.96
C VAL A 107 2.49 1.11 -0.55
N HIS A 108 2.31 -0.02 -1.22
CA HIS A 108 1.99 -0.11 -2.65
C HIS A 108 0.49 -0.24 -2.89
N THR A 109 -0.20 -1.01 -2.04
CA THR A 109 -1.65 -1.19 -2.07
C THR A 109 -2.21 -0.85 -0.71
N LEU A 110 -3.19 0.06 -0.67
CA LEU A 110 -3.95 0.40 0.52
C LEU A 110 -5.42 0.03 0.32
N ASP A 111 -5.93 -0.84 1.18
CA ASP A 111 -7.34 -1.21 1.23
C ASP A 111 -7.92 -0.76 2.57
N VAL A 112 -8.72 0.30 2.53
CA VAL A 112 -9.50 0.81 3.66
C VAL A 112 -11.00 0.71 3.37
N SER A 113 -11.39 -0.26 2.53
CA SER A 113 -12.78 -0.46 2.15
C SER A 113 -13.66 -0.96 3.31
N HIS A 114 -14.97 -0.81 3.19
CA HIS A 114 -15.94 -1.24 4.21
C HIS A 114 -15.69 -0.62 5.59
N ASN A 115 -15.38 0.67 5.63
CA ASN A 115 -15.19 1.43 6.87
C ASN A 115 -16.21 2.57 6.95
N GLN A 116 -16.04 3.45 7.94
CA GLN A 116 -16.89 4.62 8.17
C GLN A 116 -16.10 5.91 7.91
N ILE A 117 -15.25 5.88 6.88
CA ILE A 117 -14.45 7.03 6.47
C ILE A 117 -15.36 7.96 5.67
N GLU A 118 -15.47 9.21 6.10
CA GLU A 118 -16.15 10.26 5.37
C GLU A 118 -15.14 11.11 4.57
N THR A 119 -15.61 12.21 4.00
CA THR A 119 -14.80 13.12 3.20
C THR A 119 -13.50 13.50 3.92
N GLU A 120 -13.57 14.00 5.16
CA GLU A 120 -12.40 14.52 5.88
C GLU A 120 -11.28 13.48 6.05
N GLY A 121 -11.63 12.27 6.51
CA GLY A 121 -10.66 11.19 6.68
C GLY A 121 -10.05 10.74 5.34
N ALA A 122 -10.85 10.71 4.28
CA ALA A 122 -10.35 10.41 2.95
C ALA A 122 -9.41 11.49 2.42
N LEU A 123 -9.73 12.78 2.60
CA LEU A 123 -8.86 13.89 2.22
C LEU A 123 -7.49 13.77 2.91
N ALA A 124 -7.48 13.42 4.20
CA ALA A 124 -6.24 13.24 4.95
C ALA A 124 -5.36 12.11 4.36
N LEU A 125 -5.96 10.99 3.94
CA LEU A 125 -5.24 9.92 3.25
C LEU A 125 -4.73 10.37 1.87
N LEU A 126 -5.57 11.04 1.06
CA LEU A 126 -5.23 11.50 -0.29
C LEU A 126 -4.10 12.54 -0.31
N CYS A 127 -4.02 13.38 0.73
CA CYS A 127 -3.00 14.41 0.89
C CYS A 127 -1.75 13.93 1.64
N SER A 128 -1.66 12.65 2.03
CA SER A 128 -0.50 12.14 2.75
C SER A 128 0.72 12.01 1.84
N HIS A 129 1.76 12.79 2.12
CA HIS A 129 3.11 12.64 1.56
C HIS A 129 3.84 11.36 2.00
N LYS A 130 3.17 10.48 2.77
CA LYS A 130 3.69 9.15 3.07
C LYS A 130 3.23 8.12 2.05
N LEU A 131 2.28 8.44 1.17
CA LEU A 131 1.73 7.51 0.19
C LEU A 131 2.29 7.71 -1.24
N ASP A 132 3.48 8.31 -1.37
CA ASP A 132 4.11 8.60 -2.67
C ASP A 132 4.40 7.34 -3.52
N LYS A 133 4.45 6.16 -2.89
CA LYS A 133 4.63 4.87 -3.59
C LYS A 133 3.31 4.12 -3.82
N LEU A 134 2.17 4.71 -3.45
CA LEU A 134 0.87 4.07 -3.57
C LEU A 134 0.48 3.95 -5.04
N ILE A 135 0.12 2.72 -5.43
CA ILE A 135 -0.28 2.35 -6.79
C ILE A 135 -1.74 1.91 -6.83
N GLN A 136 -2.24 1.31 -5.74
CA GLN A 136 -3.61 0.81 -5.64
C GLN A 136 -4.29 1.33 -4.38
N LEU A 137 -5.45 1.95 -4.55
CA LEU A 137 -6.26 2.46 -3.46
C LEU A 137 -7.69 1.91 -3.55
N ASP A 138 -8.14 1.29 -2.47
CA ASP A 138 -9.53 0.86 -2.30
C ASP A 138 -10.18 1.62 -1.14
N LEU A 139 -11.16 2.45 -1.49
CA LEU A 139 -11.99 3.24 -0.59
C LEU A 139 -13.47 2.81 -0.70
N SER A 140 -13.75 1.64 -1.28
CA SER A 140 -15.12 1.16 -1.51
C SER A 140 -15.90 1.02 -0.20
N ALA A 141 -17.23 1.16 -0.23
CA ALA A 141 -18.11 1.01 0.92
C ALA A 141 -17.67 1.86 2.11
N ASN A 142 -17.59 3.17 1.87
CA ASN A 142 -17.34 4.20 2.88
C ASN A 142 -18.46 5.26 2.76
N GLN A 143 -18.31 6.40 3.43
CA GLN A 143 -19.29 7.49 3.42
C GLN A 143 -18.76 8.69 2.63
N LEU A 144 -18.09 8.42 1.51
CA LEU A 144 -17.48 9.47 0.69
C LEU A 144 -18.54 10.26 -0.07
N LYS A 145 -18.30 11.56 -0.18
CA LYS A 145 -19.15 12.53 -0.91
C LYS A 145 -18.43 13.09 -2.13
N GLY A 146 -19.14 13.87 -2.94
CA GLY A 146 -18.58 14.43 -4.18
C GLY A 146 -17.30 15.23 -4.01
N GLU A 147 -17.13 15.93 -2.89
CA GLU A 147 -15.89 16.66 -2.57
C GLU A 147 -14.67 15.73 -2.56
N THR A 148 -14.82 14.48 -2.10
CA THR A 148 -13.72 13.50 -2.15
C THR A 148 -13.29 13.20 -3.58
N ALA A 149 -14.23 13.07 -4.51
CA ALA A 149 -13.92 12.80 -5.92
C ALA A 149 -13.16 13.98 -6.56
N LYS A 150 -13.56 15.22 -6.24
CA LYS A 150 -12.83 16.43 -6.65
C LYS A 150 -11.40 16.44 -6.12
N GLN A 151 -11.21 16.05 -4.86
CA GLN A 151 -9.88 16.00 -4.28
C GLN A 151 -9.03 14.90 -4.89
N ILE A 152 -9.58 13.72 -5.16
CA ILE A 152 -8.84 12.65 -5.85
C ILE A 152 -8.29 13.20 -7.18
N ALA A 153 -9.05 14.00 -7.94
CA ALA A 153 -8.56 14.59 -9.18
C ALA A 153 -7.31 15.50 -9.01
N LYS A 154 -7.07 16.02 -7.80
CA LYS A 154 -5.99 16.98 -7.46
C LYS A 154 -4.92 16.40 -6.52
N ALA A 155 -5.15 15.23 -5.94
CA ALA A 155 -4.27 14.63 -4.95
C ALA A 155 -2.89 14.29 -5.53
N HIS A 156 -1.85 14.40 -4.70
CA HIS A 156 -0.48 14.09 -5.10
C HIS A 156 -0.35 12.67 -5.67
N ILE A 157 -1.02 11.72 -5.01
CA ILE A 157 -0.97 10.30 -5.35
C ILE A 157 -1.56 9.98 -6.73
N SER A 158 -2.43 10.85 -7.26
CA SER A 158 -3.16 10.61 -8.49
C SER A 158 -2.27 10.52 -9.72
N SER A 159 -1.10 11.15 -9.66
CA SER A 159 -0.09 11.12 -10.71
C SER A 159 0.60 9.77 -10.90
N HIS A 160 0.38 8.79 -10.01
CA HIS A 160 0.98 7.45 -10.11
C HIS A 160 0.03 6.30 -9.74
N LEU A 161 -1.19 6.59 -9.24
CA LEU A 161 -2.22 5.59 -9.05
C LEU A 161 -2.56 4.86 -10.36
N ARG A 162 -2.66 3.53 -10.27
CA ARG A 162 -3.05 2.64 -11.38
C ARG A 162 -4.40 1.98 -11.14
N ILE A 163 -4.77 1.76 -9.89
CA ILE A 163 -6.04 1.16 -9.51
C ILE A 163 -6.71 2.02 -8.45
N LEU A 164 -7.94 2.42 -8.72
CA LEU A 164 -8.79 3.18 -7.80
C LEU A 164 -10.16 2.53 -7.74
N ARG A 165 -10.60 2.16 -6.54
CA ARG A 165 -11.94 1.64 -6.30
C ARG A 165 -12.68 2.54 -5.31
N LEU A 166 -13.85 3.00 -5.74
CA LEU A 166 -14.74 3.89 -4.99
C LEU A 166 -16.17 3.34 -4.95
N ASN A 167 -16.34 2.03 -5.15
CA ASN A 167 -17.66 1.40 -5.19
C ASN A 167 -18.44 1.73 -3.91
N ASP A 168 -19.77 1.75 -3.97
CA ASP A 168 -20.61 1.93 -2.77
C ASP A 168 -20.29 3.21 -1.99
N ASN A 169 -20.15 4.34 -2.70
CA ASN A 169 -19.99 5.66 -2.12
C ASN A 169 -20.96 6.65 -2.79
N ASN A 170 -21.28 7.75 -2.12
CA ASN A 170 -22.21 8.76 -2.65
C ASN A 170 -21.47 9.97 -3.24
N LEU A 171 -20.77 9.76 -4.36
CA LEU A 171 -19.95 10.80 -4.98
C LEU A 171 -20.77 11.87 -5.73
N GLY A 172 -21.97 11.52 -6.20
CA GLY A 172 -22.83 12.42 -6.99
C GLY A 172 -22.25 12.80 -8.36
N GLU A 173 -23.13 13.28 -9.24
CA GLU A 173 -22.81 13.55 -10.65
C GLU A 173 -21.61 14.49 -10.83
N GLN A 174 -21.62 15.64 -10.15
CA GLN A 174 -20.56 16.65 -10.32
C GLN A 174 -19.19 16.13 -9.87
N GLY A 175 -19.14 15.40 -8.75
CA GLY A 175 -17.88 14.81 -8.27
C GLY A 175 -17.34 13.77 -9.23
N LEU A 176 -18.21 12.95 -9.82
CA LEU A 176 -17.85 11.95 -10.83
C LEU A 176 -17.38 12.60 -12.13
N GLN A 177 -18.05 13.65 -12.61
CA GLN A 177 -17.62 14.38 -13.80
C GLN A 177 -16.20 14.94 -13.62
N GLU A 178 -15.90 15.57 -12.49
CA GLU A 178 -14.54 16.09 -12.20
C GLU A 178 -13.50 14.98 -12.13
N LEU A 179 -13.83 13.83 -11.52
CA LEU A 179 -12.93 12.68 -11.45
C LEU A 179 -12.60 12.14 -12.85
N LEU A 180 -13.61 11.99 -13.71
CA LEU A 180 -13.47 11.45 -15.06
C LEU A 180 -12.73 12.41 -16.01
N GLN A 181 -12.84 13.71 -15.79
CA GLN A 181 -12.13 14.74 -16.57
C GLN A 181 -10.72 15.04 -16.03
N SER A 182 -10.30 14.41 -14.92
CA SER A 182 -9.00 14.66 -14.30
C SER A 182 -7.85 14.24 -15.20
N LYS A 183 -7.00 15.21 -15.55
CA LYS A 183 -5.72 14.97 -16.25
C LYS A 183 -4.64 14.38 -15.34
N SER A 184 -4.82 14.45 -14.02
CA SER A 184 -3.85 13.96 -13.04
C SER A 184 -3.81 12.43 -12.99
N LEU A 185 -4.95 11.76 -13.22
CA LEU A 185 -5.12 10.30 -13.20
C LEU A 185 -4.59 9.60 -14.48
N ARG A 186 -3.56 10.15 -15.12
CA ARG A 186 -3.04 9.72 -16.43
C ARG A 186 -2.48 8.28 -16.47
N HIS A 187 -2.18 7.69 -15.32
CA HIS A 187 -1.68 6.30 -15.21
C HIS A 187 -2.75 5.32 -14.71
N LEU A 188 -3.98 5.80 -14.46
CA LEU A 188 -5.06 4.97 -13.97
C LEU A 188 -5.46 3.97 -15.06
N ARG A 189 -5.43 2.69 -14.71
CA ARG A 189 -5.79 1.56 -15.59
C ARG A 189 -7.11 0.94 -15.20
N VAL A 190 -7.47 1.03 -13.93
CA VAL A 190 -8.70 0.45 -13.39
C VAL A 190 -9.37 1.48 -12.49
N LEU A 191 -10.57 1.88 -12.87
CA LEU A 191 -11.49 2.68 -12.07
C LEU A 191 -12.76 1.86 -11.81
N SER A 192 -13.15 1.70 -10.54
CA SER A 192 -14.37 0.98 -10.17
C SER A 192 -15.34 1.91 -9.43
N LEU A 193 -16.53 2.09 -10.03
CA LEU A 193 -17.62 2.97 -9.58
C LEU A 193 -18.96 2.21 -9.46
N LYS A 194 -18.91 0.94 -9.07
CA LYS A 194 -20.12 0.12 -8.93
C LYS A 194 -20.95 0.68 -7.77
N ARG A 195 -22.27 0.83 -7.99
CA ARG A 195 -23.22 1.32 -6.97
C ARG A 195 -22.83 2.70 -6.40
N THR A 196 -22.22 3.56 -7.21
CA THR A 196 -22.13 4.99 -6.92
C THR A 196 -23.25 5.70 -7.69
N PRO A 197 -24.23 6.32 -7.02
CA PRO A 197 -25.27 7.07 -7.72
C PRO A 197 -24.66 8.21 -8.54
N LEU A 198 -25.19 8.37 -9.75
CA LEU A 198 -24.97 9.53 -10.61
C LEU A 198 -25.91 10.63 -10.13
#